data_AF-A0A1E5JNX4-F1
#
_entry.id   AF-A0A1E5JNX4-F1
#
_cell.length_a   1.000
_cell.length_b   1.000
_cell.length_c   1.000
_cell.angle_alpha   90.00
_cell.angle_beta   90.00
_cell.angle_gamma   90.00
#
_symmetry.space_group_name_H-M   'P 1'
#
loop_
_entity.id
_entity.type
_entity.pdbx_description
1 polymer ?
#
loop_
_entity_poly.entity_id
_entity_poly.type
_entity_poly.pdbx_seq_one_letter_code
_entity_poly.pdbx_strand_id
1 'polypeptide(L)'
;MSKGPYQSFANRLINALKDRGYTASRSPNGICIKTLAEFTGASEQICRRYIRGDALPDYEKVKQLAFHLQVNPGWLLFGEDENATTKKNEVDEKLLHYILKQSHHLYPISQGSNDDYADFVLGLIKEVKAIDTSENNLLKIIDLAIGSISSYEEKRKKHSHAV
;
A
#
# COMPACT_ATOMS: atom_id res chain seq x y z
N MET A 1 -4.65 32.25 5.24
CA MET A 1 -5.41 31.14 4.64
C MET A 1 -4.99 29.86 5.35
N SER A 2 -5.93 29.09 5.87
CA SER A 2 -5.63 27.79 6.51
C SER A 2 -5.00 26.88 5.46
N LYS A 3 -3.80 26.35 5.73
CA LYS A 3 -3.16 25.36 4.86
C LYS A 3 -3.92 24.04 5.08
N GLY A 4 -4.45 23.45 4.02
CA GLY A 4 -5.11 22.15 4.11
C GLY A 4 -4.15 21.09 4.67
N PRO A 5 -4.64 20.00 5.28
CA PRO A 5 -3.80 18.97 5.92
C PRO A 5 -2.80 18.34 4.95
N TYR A 6 -3.05 18.40 3.64
CA TYR A 6 -2.21 17.80 2.60
C TYR A 6 -1.52 18.85 1.71
N GLN A 7 -1.17 20.01 2.28
CA GLN A 7 -0.54 21.10 1.52
C GLN A 7 0.78 20.68 0.86
N SER A 8 1.59 19.83 1.49
CA SER A 8 2.86 19.36 0.93
C SER A 8 2.64 18.53 -0.34
N PHE A 9 1.65 17.64 -0.33
CA PHE A 9 1.22 16.90 -1.52
C PHE A 9 0.71 17.85 -2.60
N ALA A 10 -0.18 18.78 -2.23
CA ALA A 10 -0.76 19.75 -3.16
C ALA A 10 0.32 20.57 -3.88
N ASN A 11 1.33 21.05 -3.13
CA ASN A 11 2.44 21.81 -3.70
C ASN A 11 3.26 20.97 -4.69
N ARG A 12 3.59 19.71 -4.35
CA ARG A 12 4.28 18.79 -5.27
C ARG A 12 3.48 18.53 -6.54
N LEU A 13 2.18 18.26 -6.40
CA LEU A 13 1.29 18.04 -7.53
C LEU A 13 1.20 19.28 -8.43
N ILE A 14 1.05 20.48 -7.86
CA ILE A 14 1.03 21.74 -8.61
C ILE A 14 2.34 21.94 -9.36
N ASN A 15 3.48 21.73 -8.70
CA ASN A 15 4.80 21.90 -9.32
C ASN A 15 5.00 20.90 -10.46
N ALA A 16 4.73 19.61 -10.23
CA ALA A 16 4.82 18.57 -11.26
C ALA A 16 3.92 18.85 -12.47
N LEU A 17 2.70 19.36 -12.24
CA LEU A 17 1.80 19.79 -13.32
C LEU A 17 2.39 20.97 -14.12
N LYS A 18 3.00 21.95 -13.44
CA LYS A 18 3.63 23.11 -14.08
C LYS A 18 4.87 22.71 -14.88
N ASP A 19 5.71 21.86 -14.32
CA ASP A 19 6.95 21.37 -14.97
C ASP A 19 6.63 20.60 -16.26
N ARG A 20 5.47 19.93 -16.30
CA ARG A 20 4.93 19.26 -17.49
C ARG A 20 4.17 20.16 -18.45
N GLY A 21 4.09 21.46 -18.17
CA GLY A 21 3.42 22.44 -19.03
C GLY A 21 1.89 22.49 -18.90
N TYR A 22 1.29 21.78 -17.94
CA TYR A 22 -0.16 21.78 -17.68
C TYR A 22 -0.62 23.02 -16.93
N THR A 23 -0.26 24.19 -17.45
CA THR A 23 -0.55 25.48 -16.87
C THR A 23 -1.83 26.09 -17.45
N ALA A 24 -2.48 26.96 -16.68
CA ALA A 24 -3.62 27.74 -17.16
C ALA A 24 -3.53 29.17 -16.61
N SER A 25 -3.30 30.13 -17.50
CA SER A 25 -3.07 31.54 -17.15
C SER A 25 -4.26 32.19 -16.42
N ARG A 26 -5.48 31.66 -16.59
CA ARG A 26 -6.71 32.16 -15.95
C ARG A 26 -7.10 31.39 -14.68
N SER A 27 -6.30 30.40 -14.26
CA SER A 27 -6.58 29.59 -13.08
C SER A 27 -5.93 30.21 -11.83
N PRO A 28 -6.61 30.28 -10.67
CA PRO A 28 -6.04 30.84 -9.43
C PRO A 28 -4.72 30.20 -9.00
N ASN A 29 -4.53 28.91 -9.32
CA ASN A 29 -3.33 28.14 -8.96
C ASN A 29 -2.38 27.94 -10.16
N GLY A 30 -2.70 28.57 -11.30
CA GLY A 30 -1.91 28.49 -12.53
C GLY A 30 -1.94 27.14 -13.24
N ILE A 31 -2.90 26.26 -12.92
CA ILE A 31 -3.02 24.91 -13.48
C ILE A 31 -4.39 24.63 -14.10
N CYS A 32 -4.42 23.78 -15.12
CA CYS A 32 -5.67 23.35 -15.76
C CYS A 32 -6.36 22.24 -14.94
N ILE A 33 -7.41 22.58 -14.19
CA ILE A 33 -8.18 21.60 -13.40
C ILE A 33 -8.85 20.54 -14.28
N LYS A 34 -9.24 20.89 -15.51
CA LYS A 34 -9.84 19.96 -16.45
C LYS A 34 -8.87 18.85 -16.85
N THR A 35 -7.62 19.20 -17.14
CA THR A 35 -6.56 18.22 -17.44
C THR A 35 -6.30 17.29 -16.25
N LEU A 36 -6.33 17.82 -15.03
CA LEU A 36 -6.20 17.01 -13.82
C LEU A 36 -7.36 16.01 -13.65
N ALA A 37 -8.58 16.45 -13.97
CA ALA A 37 -9.77 15.59 -13.98
C ALA A 37 -9.66 14.49 -15.05
N GLU A 38 -9.17 14.82 -16.25
CA GLU A 38 -8.92 13.86 -17.33
C GLU A 38 -7.88 12.79 -16.94
N PHE A 39 -6.80 13.16 -16.24
CA PHE A 39 -5.78 12.20 -15.79
C PHE A 39 -6.26 11.24 -14.71
N THR A 40 -7.17 11.68 -13.84
CA THR A 40 -7.59 10.92 -12.66
C THR A 40 -8.95 10.25 -12.83
N GLY A 41 -9.69 10.59 -13.88
CA GLY A 41 -11.12 10.30 -14.01
C GLY A 41 -11.97 10.88 -12.89
N ALA A 42 -11.43 11.79 -12.07
CA ALA A 42 -12.15 12.41 -10.96
C ALA A 42 -12.91 13.66 -11.41
N SER A 43 -13.92 14.08 -10.64
CA SER A 43 -14.61 15.34 -10.92
C SER A 43 -13.70 16.54 -10.67
N GLU A 44 -13.94 17.66 -11.37
CA GLU A 44 -13.18 18.89 -11.16
C GLU A 44 -13.25 19.39 -9.71
N GLN A 45 -14.37 19.17 -9.02
CA GLN A 45 -14.53 19.57 -7.62
C GLN A 45 -13.56 18.81 -6.70
N ILE A 46 -13.42 17.50 -6.93
CA ILE A 46 -12.46 16.66 -6.21
C ILE A 46 -11.02 17.08 -6.54
N CYS A 47 -10.74 17.34 -7.82
CA CYS A 47 -9.44 17.85 -8.25
C CYS A 47 -9.07 19.18 -7.57
N ARG A 48 -10.04 20.10 -7.39
CA ARG A 48 -9.81 21.35 -6.63
C ARG A 48 -9.45 21.08 -5.17
N ARG A 49 -10.04 20.06 -4.54
CA ARG A 49 -9.67 19.66 -3.17
C ARG A 49 -8.24 19.13 -3.09
N TYR A 50 -7.80 18.35 -4.09
CA TYR A 50 -6.41 17.89 -4.16
C TYR A 50 -5.42 19.06 -4.25
N ILE A 51 -5.72 20.03 -5.10
CA ILE A 51 -4.87 21.20 -5.34
C ILE A 51 -4.88 22.19 -4.15
N ARG A 52 -5.96 22.24 -3.38
CA ARG A 52 -6.02 23.01 -2.14
C ARG A 52 -5.36 22.30 -0.95
N GLY A 53 -5.07 21.02 -1.07
CA GLY A 53 -4.58 20.20 0.04
C GLY A 53 -5.68 19.78 1.03
N ASP A 54 -6.96 19.85 0.62
CA ASP A 54 -8.12 19.47 1.43
C ASP A 54 -8.41 17.96 1.39
N ALA A 55 -7.80 17.23 0.46
CA ALA A 55 -7.95 15.79 0.29
C ALA A 55 -6.75 15.18 -0.42
N LEU A 56 -6.53 13.87 -0.22
CA LEU A 56 -5.64 13.05 -1.04
C LEU A 56 -6.45 12.24 -2.07
N PRO A 57 -5.87 11.95 -3.25
CA PRO A 57 -6.42 10.94 -4.15
C PRO A 57 -6.30 9.53 -3.55
N ASP A 58 -7.14 8.62 -4.04
CA ASP A 58 -6.97 7.20 -3.75
C ASP A 58 -5.74 6.62 -4.49
N TYR A 59 -5.37 5.39 -4.12
CA TYR A 59 -4.19 4.72 -4.64
C TYR A 59 -4.16 4.64 -6.18
N GLU A 60 -5.29 4.31 -6.81
CA GLU A 60 -5.36 4.23 -8.28
C GLU A 60 -5.15 5.59 -8.93
N LYS A 61 -5.76 6.65 -8.40
CA LYS A 61 -5.58 8.02 -8.91
C LYS A 61 -4.15 8.51 -8.71
N VAL A 62 -3.51 8.18 -7.59
CA VAL A 62 -2.09 8.51 -7.38
C VAL A 62 -1.23 7.83 -8.44
N LYS A 63 -1.46 6.54 -8.73
CA LYS A 63 -0.73 5.83 -9.78
C LYS A 63 -0.93 6.47 -11.16
N GLN A 64 -2.17 6.83 -11.50
CA GLN A 64 -2.48 7.51 -12.75
C GLN A 64 -1.78 8.87 -12.86
N LEU A 65 -1.83 9.68 -11.80
CA LEU A 65 -1.13 10.97 -11.75
C LEU A 65 0.37 10.80 -11.91
N ALA A 66 0.97 9.90 -11.14
CA ALA A 66 2.39 9.61 -11.20
C ALA A 66 2.82 9.15 -12.59
N PHE A 67 2.02 8.30 -13.25
CA PHE A 67 2.25 7.86 -14.62
C PHE A 67 2.17 9.02 -15.62
N HIS A 68 1.11 9.83 -15.59
CA HIS A 68 0.93 10.97 -16.51
C HIS A 68 1.98 12.07 -16.32
N LEU A 69 2.43 12.27 -15.07
CA LEU A 69 3.45 13.25 -14.71
C LEU A 69 4.87 12.68 -14.83
N GLN A 70 5.00 11.37 -15.13
CA GLN A 70 6.22 10.55 -15.05
C GLN A 70 7.10 10.93 -13.85
N VAL A 71 6.52 10.83 -12.66
CA VAL A 71 7.18 10.98 -11.36
C VAL A 71 6.94 9.73 -10.52
N ASN A 72 7.76 9.49 -9.50
CA ASN A 72 7.49 8.40 -8.56
C ASN A 72 6.19 8.66 -7.73
N PRO A 73 5.27 7.67 -7.58
CA PRO A 73 4.08 7.82 -6.74
C PRO A 73 4.37 8.17 -5.27
N GLY A 74 5.43 7.59 -4.70
CA GLY A 74 5.93 7.86 -3.36
C GLY A 74 6.52 9.27 -3.24
N TRP A 75 7.28 9.73 -4.23
CA TRP A 75 7.70 11.13 -4.29
C TRP A 75 6.49 12.07 -4.33
N LEU A 76 5.48 11.77 -5.16
CA LEU A 76 4.29 12.60 -5.27
C LEU A 76 3.54 12.68 -3.93
N LEU A 77 3.29 11.53 -3.29
CA LEU A 77 2.56 11.45 -2.02
C LEU A 77 3.32 12.01 -0.84
N PHE A 78 4.61 11.68 -0.69
CA PHE A 78 5.38 11.86 0.54
C PHE A 78 6.60 12.78 0.36
N GLY A 79 7.09 12.96 -0.87
CA GLY A 79 8.30 13.74 -1.15
C GLY A 79 9.60 12.96 -0.94
N GLU A 80 9.53 11.63 -0.95
CA GLU A 80 10.70 10.76 -0.87
C GLU A 80 11.51 10.87 -2.17
N ASP A 81 12.83 11.04 -2.07
CA ASP A 81 13.71 11.20 -3.21
C ASP A 81 13.71 9.98 -4.14
N GLU A 82 13.71 10.23 -5.45
CA GLU A 82 13.80 9.20 -6.50
C GLU A 82 15.14 8.40 -6.44
N ASN A 83 16.11 8.90 -5.68
CA ASN A 83 17.41 8.27 -5.44
C ASN A 83 17.40 7.18 -4.36
N ALA A 84 16.24 6.86 -3.76
CA ALA A 84 16.11 5.64 -2.99
C ALA A 84 16.31 4.45 -3.94
N THR A 85 17.55 3.99 -4.02
CA THR A 85 18.00 2.84 -4.81
C THR A 85 16.91 1.79 -4.85
N THR A 86 16.39 1.50 -6.05
CA THR A 86 15.54 0.36 -6.35
C THR A 86 16.33 -0.89 -5.96
N LYS A 87 16.25 -1.29 -4.69
CA LYS A 87 16.73 -2.60 -4.25
C LYS A 87 15.95 -3.61 -5.07
N LYS A 88 16.68 -4.32 -5.95
CA LYS A 88 16.14 -5.41 -6.78
C LYS A 88 15.30 -6.32 -5.90
N ASN A 89 13.99 -6.35 -6.13
CA ASN A 89 13.04 -7.43 -5.86
C ASN A 89 13.20 -8.23 -4.54
N GLU A 90 13.71 -7.63 -3.48
CA GLU A 90 13.71 -8.21 -2.14
C GLU A 90 12.63 -7.53 -1.33
N VAL A 91 11.60 -8.28 -0.97
CA VAL A 91 10.58 -7.81 -0.03
C VAL A 91 11.25 -7.75 1.35
N ASP A 92 11.38 -6.53 1.88
CA ASP A 92 11.89 -6.30 3.24
C ASP A 92 11.01 -7.05 4.26
N GLU A 93 11.64 -7.75 5.21
CA GLU A 93 10.94 -8.57 6.19
C GLU A 93 9.93 -7.76 7.02
N LYS A 94 10.25 -6.50 7.36
CA LYS A 94 9.33 -5.61 8.10
C LYS A 94 8.16 -5.18 7.23
N LEU A 95 8.39 -4.96 5.93
CA LEU A 95 7.31 -4.65 4.99
C LEU A 95 6.38 -5.85 4.81
N LEU A 96 6.93 -7.06 4.69
CA LEU A 96 6.14 -8.29 4.62
C LEU A 96 5.33 -8.50 5.89
N HIS A 97 5.95 -8.33 7.08
CA HIS A 97 5.24 -8.36 8.37
C HIS A 97 4.04 -7.42 8.37
N TYR A 98 4.28 -6.17 7.97
CA TYR A 98 3.28 -5.13 7.99
C TYR A 98 2.11 -5.45 7.04
N ILE A 99 2.39 -5.93 5.82
CA ILE A 99 1.37 -6.35 4.87
C ILE A 99 0.53 -7.49 5.46
N LEU A 100 1.17 -8.51 6.02
CA LEU A 100 0.48 -9.66 6.61
C LEU A 100 -0.40 -9.24 7.80
N LYS A 101 0.15 -8.43 8.71
CA LYS A 101 -0.56 -7.86 9.86
C LYS A 101 -1.81 -7.08 9.44
N GLN A 102 -1.70 -6.23 8.41
CA GLN A 102 -2.84 -5.45 7.93
C GLN A 102 -3.84 -6.32 7.15
N SER A 103 -3.36 -7.24 6.31
CA SER A 103 -4.23 -8.09 5.49
C SER A 103 -5.00 -9.14 6.28
N HIS A 104 -4.67 -9.38 7.56
CA HIS A 104 -5.32 -10.38 8.41
C HIS A 104 -6.86 -10.27 8.39
N HIS A 105 -7.39 -9.04 8.37
CA HIS A 105 -8.83 -8.79 8.34
C HIS A 105 -9.53 -9.18 7.03
N LEU A 106 -8.78 -9.48 5.96
CA LEU A 106 -9.31 -9.96 4.68
C LEU A 106 -9.57 -11.47 4.70
N TYR A 107 -9.03 -12.18 5.70
CA TYR A 107 -9.21 -13.60 5.87
C TYR A 107 -10.41 -13.91 6.78
N PRO A 108 -11.04 -15.09 6.64
CA PRO A 108 -12.12 -15.51 7.54
C PRO A 108 -11.66 -15.50 9.00
N ILE A 109 -12.56 -15.11 9.91
CA ILE A 109 -12.28 -14.83 11.32
C ILE A 109 -11.56 -16.00 12.02
N SER A 110 -10.25 -15.91 12.16
CA SER A 110 -9.46 -16.65 13.15
C SER A 110 -9.47 -15.87 14.46
N GLN A 111 -9.67 -16.57 15.58
CA GLN A 111 -9.60 -15.95 16.90
C GLN A 111 -8.13 -15.87 17.32
N GLY A 112 -7.47 -14.76 17.01
CA GLY A 112 -6.07 -14.49 17.35
C GLY A 112 -5.76 -13.00 17.29
N SER A 113 -4.64 -12.56 17.87
CA SER A 113 -4.19 -11.18 17.73
C SER A 113 -3.57 -10.97 16.34
N ASN A 114 -3.66 -9.76 15.78
CA ASN A 114 -3.16 -9.46 14.44
C ASN A 114 -1.65 -9.72 14.27
N ASP A 115 -0.87 -9.67 15.36
CA ASP A 115 0.58 -9.90 15.34
C ASP A 115 0.91 -11.40 15.29
N ASP A 116 0.11 -12.27 15.92
CA ASP A 116 0.35 -13.73 15.94
C ASP A 116 0.39 -14.32 14.52
N TYR A 117 -0.48 -13.83 13.64
CA TYR A 117 -0.55 -14.28 12.25
C TYR A 117 0.68 -13.86 11.44
N ALA A 118 1.09 -12.59 11.57
CA ALA A 118 2.24 -12.06 10.84
C ALA A 118 3.54 -12.73 11.30
N ASP A 119 3.70 -12.93 12.61
CA ASP A 119 4.85 -13.62 13.20
C ASP A 119 4.92 -15.08 12.77
N PHE A 120 3.77 -15.78 12.75
CA PHE A 120 3.68 -17.15 12.27
C PHE A 120 4.15 -17.29 10.82
N VAL A 121 3.60 -16.48 9.90
CA VAL A 121 3.93 -16.59 8.47
C VAL A 121 5.40 -16.24 8.23
N LEU A 122 5.96 -15.24 8.92
CA LEU A 122 7.40 -14.96 8.81
C LEU A 122 8.27 -16.09 9.35
N GLY A 123 7.87 -16.69 10.48
CA GLY A 123 8.54 -17.88 11.02
C GLY A 123 8.58 -19.01 10.00
N LEU A 124 7.43 -19.32 9.41
CA LEU A 124 7.31 -20.35 8.37
C LEU A 124 8.20 -20.05 7.15
N ILE A 125 8.23 -18.80 6.67
CA ILE A 125 9.09 -18.41 5.54
C ILE A 125 10.58 -18.62 5.88
N LYS A 126 11.01 -18.27 7.10
CA LYS A 126 12.40 -18.47 7.55
C LYS A 126 12.76 -19.95 7.62
N GLU A 127 11.89 -20.77 8.20
CA GLU A 127 12.09 -22.21 8.30
C GLU A 127 12.17 -22.86 6.92
N VAL A 128 11.21 -22.56 6.03
CA VAL A 128 11.17 -23.09 4.66
C VAL A 128 12.42 -22.69 3.87
N LYS A 129 12.88 -21.44 3.99
CA LYS A 129 14.11 -20.97 3.33
C LYS A 129 15.37 -21.71 3.80
N ALA A 130 15.38 -22.25 5.01
CA ALA A 130 16.52 -22.99 5.56
C ALA A 130 16.56 -24.46 5.11
N ILE A 131 15.49 -24.96 4.48
CA ILE A 131 15.38 -26.34 4.04
C ILE A 131 15.91 -26.47 2.61
N ASP A 132 17.03 -27.17 2.45
CA ASP A 132 17.57 -27.51 1.14
C ASP A 132 16.84 -28.74 0.56
N THR A 133 15.77 -28.50 -0.18
CA THR A 133 15.00 -29.55 -0.85
C THR A 133 14.29 -29.03 -2.10
N SER A 134 13.68 -29.94 -2.86
CA SER A 134 12.91 -29.58 -4.06
C SER A 134 11.68 -28.74 -3.73
N GLU A 135 11.24 -27.90 -4.67
CA GLU A 135 10.03 -27.08 -4.57
C GLU A 135 8.79 -27.89 -4.16
N ASN A 136 8.59 -29.07 -4.74
CA ASN A 136 7.48 -29.96 -4.40
C ASN A 136 7.51 -30.43 -2.94
N ASN A 137 8.69 -30.64 -2.37
CA ASN A 137 8.81 -31.01 -0.96
C ASN A 137 8.57 -29.79 -0.05
N LEU A 138 9.04 -28.61 -0.45
CA LEU A 138 8.76 -27.37 0.27
C LEU A 138 7.26 -27.10 0.37
N LEU A 139 6.50 -27.27 -0.73
CA LEU A 139 5.04 -27.14 -0.73
C LEU A 139 4.37 -28.10 0.26
N LYS A 140 4.78 -29.38 0.26
CA LYS A 140 4.27 -30.37 1.23
C LYS A 140 4.57 -30.03 2.68
N ILE A 141 5.76 -29.47 2.94
CA ILE A 141 6.17 -29.03 4.28
C ILE A 141 5.34 -27.84 4.73
N ILE A 142 5.09 -26.88 3.84
CA ILE A 142 4.20 -25.74 4.08
C ILE A 142 2.79 -26.22 4.40
N ASP A 143 2.22 -27.11 3.58
CA ASP A 143 0.87 -27.67 3.79
C ASP A 143 0.76 -28.40 5.13
N LEU A 144 1.79 -29.18 5.50
CA LEU A 144 1.84 -29.87 6.78
C LEU A 144 1.89 -28.90 7.97
N ALA A 145 2.71 -27.85 7.88
CA ALA A 145 2.83 -26.84 8.93
C ALA A 145 1.51 -26.08 9.13
N ILE A 146 0.86 -25.68 8.04
CA ILE A 146 -0.45 -25.00 8.07
C ILE A 146 -1.52 -25.94 8.64
N GLY A 147 -1.61 -27.18 8.15
CA GLY A 147 -2.59 -28.16 8.62
C GLY A 147 -2.44 -28.50 10.10
N SER A 148 -1.21 -28.50 10.62
CA SER A 148 -0.95 -28.74 12.05
C SER A 148 -1.57 -27.66 12.93
N ILE A 149 -1.55 -26.40 12.50
CA ILE A 149 -2.09 -25.25 13.23
C ILE A 149 -3.60 -25.17 13.13
N SER A 150 -4.18 -25.40 11.94
CA SER A 150 -5.64 -25.48 11.79
C SER A 150 -6.24 -26.55 12.73
N SER A 151 -5.55 -27.69 12.89
CA SER A 151 -5.98 -28.74 13.83
C SER A 151 -5.87 -28.32 15.32
N TYR A 152 -4.93 -27.43 15.64
CA TYR A 152 -4.69 -26.93 16.99
C TYR A 152 -5.72 -25.88 17.39
N GLU A 153 -6.06 -24.96 16.49
CA GLU A 153 -7.11 -23.95 16.71
C GLU A 153 -8.52 -24.56 16.80
N GLU A 154 -8.83 -25.54 15.94
CA GLU A 154 -10.11 -26.27 16.00
C GLU A 154 -10.29 -27.03 17.32
N LYS A 155 -9.22 -27.63 17.86
CA LYS A 155 -9.25 -28.30 19.16
C LYS A 155 -9.48 -27.31 20.31
N ARG A 156 -8.91 -26.10 20.25
CA ARG A 156 -9.17 -25.03 21.24
C ARG A 156 -10.62 -24.53 21.22
N LYS A 157 -11.19 -24.28 20.03
CA LYS A 157 -12.60 -23.85 19.88
C LYS A 157 -13.59 -24.89 20.41
N LYS A 158 -13.32 -26.19 20.20
CA LYS A 158 -14.15 -27.27 20.76
C LYS A 158 -14.11 -27.33 22.29
N HIS A 159 -12.98 -26.97 22.90
CA HIS A 159 -12.85 -26.93 24.36
C HIS A 159 -13.40 -25.64 25.00
N SER A 160 -13.47 -24.51 24.29
CA SER A 160 -14.07 -23.27 24.82
C SER A 160 -15.60 -23.24 24.80
N HIS A 161 -16.24 -24.05 23.95
CA HIS A 161 -17.70 -24.23 23.89
C HIS A 161 -18.23 -25.34 24.81
N ALA A 162 -17.36 -25.98 25.58
CA ALA A 162 -17.70 -27.05 26.53
C ALA A 162 -17.76 -26.58 28.00
N VAL A 163 -17.84 -25.26 28.24
CA VAL A 163 -18.00 -24.65 29.57
C VAL A 163 -19.26 -23.78 29.60
#